data_AF-A0AAU3V297-F1
#
_entry.id   AF-A0AAU3V297-F1
#
_cell.length_a   1.000
_cell.length_b   1.000
_cell.length_c   1.000
_cell.angle_alpha   90.00
_cell.angle_beta   90.00
_cell.angle_gamma   90.00
#
_symmetry.space_group_name_H-M   'P 1'
#
loop_
_entity.id
_entity.type
_entity.pdbx_description
1 polymer ?
#
loop_
_entity_poly.entity_id
_entity_poly.type
_entity_poly.pdbx_seq_one_letter_code
_entity_poly.pdbx_strand_id
1 'polypeptide(L)'
;MPRFRRSSRLLTLAAAVLFAATVTAPASANAPDPYSEPPFAAACDWHTYGEGETPDPWLWLSDPVCVEYSKRDITLDNGGAVRFLLAEPARFALALPVCRYYQRDHWSVQSTTGAVPYVSWDGRYWFDKRNRRAAMLLTNFRLNGVTVGIGDLVAALRPQLPEVADVLDAYGDEAGESGLSVTLPFSLLCAGW
;
A
#
# COMPACT_ATOMS: atom_id res chain seq x y z
N MET A 1 68.47 -3.53 -22.42
CA MET A 1 67.06 -3.99 -22.52
C MET A 1 66.22 -2.92 -23.22
N PRO A 2 65.84 -3.07 -24.49
CA PRO A 2 64.84 -2.22 -25.14
C PRO A 2 63.46 -2.90 -25.11
N ARG A 3 62.43 -2.17 -24.66
CA ARG A 3 61.04 -2.63 -24.56
C ARG A 3 60.33 -2.60 -25.92
N PHE A 4 59.48 -3.60 -26.10
CA PHE A 4 58.70 -3.95 -27.29
C PHE A 4 57.79 -2.85 -27.82
N ARG A 5 57.76 -2.72 -29.16
CA ARG A 5 56.67 -2.14 -29.97
C ARG A 5 55.40 -2.97 -29.83
N ARG A 6 54.21 -2.33 -29.91
CA ARG A 6 53.20 -2.71 -30.91
C ARG A 6 52.14 -1.64 -31.13
N SER A 7 51.88 -1.45 -32.41
CA SER A 7 51.11 -0.41 -33.08
C SER A 7 49.61 -0.68 -33.11
N SER A 8 48.85 0.41 -33.21
CA SER A 8 47.41 0.51 -33.46
C SER A 8 46.92 -0.17 -34.75
N ARG A 9 45.72 -0.77 -34.68
CA ARG A 9 44.72 -0.94 -35.78
C ARG A 9 43.33 -1.03 -35.08
N LEU A 10 42.41 -0.06 -35.15
CA LEU A 10 41.48 0.37 -36.21
C LEU A 10 40.36 -0.64 -36.56
N LEU A 11 39.11 -0.12 -36.58
CA LEU A 11 37.88 -0.56 -37.29
C LEU A 11 37.08 -1.77 -36.70
N THR A 12 35.73 -1.87 -36.66
CA THR A 12 34.55 -1.04 -37.00
C THR A 12 33.26 -1.81 -36.62
N LEU A 13 32.15 -1.06 -36.42
CA LEU A 13 30.76 -1.32 -36.86
C LEU A 13 29.81 -2.35 -36.18
N ALA A 14 28.55 -1.87 -36.14
CA ALA A 14 27.25 -2.56 -36.19
C ALA A 14 26.59 -2.87 -34.82
N ALA A 15 25.28 -2.72 -34.60
CA ALA A 15 24.18 -2.08 -35.32
C ALA A 15 22.95 -2.11 -34.38
N ALA A 16 22.03 -1.16 -34.59
CA ALA A 16 20.60 -1.18 -34.28
C ALA A 16 20.04 -2.27 -33.34
N VAL A 17 19.54 -1.86 -32.17
CA VAL A 17 18.55 -2.62 -31.38
C VAL A 17 17.39 -1.70 -31.02
N LEU A 18 16.34 -1.84 -31.83
CA LEU A 18 14.92 -1.91 -31.47
C LEU A 18 14.21 -0.72 -30.79
N PHE A 19 13.33 -0.11 -31.61
CA PHE A 19 11.91 0.16 -31.30
C PHE A 19 11.57 0.63 -29.88
N ALA A 20 11.65 1.95 -29.65
CA ALA A 20 10.77 2.59 -28.67
C ALA A 20 9.38 2.77 -29.30
N ALA A 21 8.56 1.72 -29.26
CA ALA A 21 7.12 1.87 -29.48
C ALA A 21 6.56 2.62 -28.27
N THR A 22 6.38 3.93 -28.38
CA THR A 22 5.58 4.71 -27.44
C THR A 22 4.13 4.31 -27.59
N VAL A 23 3.70 3.32 -26.81
CA VAL A 23 2.27 3.06 -26.59
C VAL A 23 1.74 4.21 -25.75
N THR A 24 1.23 5.25 -26.40
CA THR A 24 0.33 6.21 -25.75
C THR A 24 -1.02 5.53 -25.60
N ALA A 25 -1.19 4.76 -24.53
CA ALA A 25 -2.51 4.33 -24.09
C ALA A 25 -3.30 5.59 -23.66
N PRO A 26 -4.57 5.74 -24.06
CA PRO A 26 -5.40 6.80 -23.53
C PRO A 26 -5.65 6.51 -22.06
N ALA A 27 -5.20 7.40 -21.18
CA ALA A 27 -5.61 7.40 -19.78
C ALA A 27 -7.06 7.89 -19.68
N SER A 28 -8.02 7.03 -20.01
CA SER A 28 -9.34 7.13 -19.37
C SER A 28 -9.19 6.59 -17.95
N ALA A 29 -8.52 7.36 -17.11
CA ALA A 29 -8.52 7.10 -15.67
C ALA A 29 -9.95 7.39 -15.20
N ASN A 30 -10.78 6.35 -15.11
CA ASN A 30 -11.95 6.43 -14.26
C ASN A 30 -11.46 6.88 -12.89
N ALA A 31 -12.04 7.94 -12.35
CA ALA A 31 -11.73 8.37 -10.99
C ALA A 31 -11.91 7.16 -10.06
N PRO A 32 -11.05 7.00 -9.05
CA PRO A 32 -11.23 5.94 -8.08
C PRO A 32 -12.61 6.10 -7.40
N ASP A 33 -13.23 4.98 -7.02
CA ASP A 33 -14.49 5.04 -6.28
C ASP A 33 -14.22 5.32 -4.80
N PRO A 34 -15.23 5.77 -4.02
CA PRO A 34 -15.19 5.78 -2.56
C PRO A 34 -14.74 4.45 -1.93
N TYR A 35 -14.15 4.50 -0.74
CA TYR A 35 -13.90 3.28 0.02
C TYR A 35 -15.20 2.56 0.36
N SER A 36 -15.16 1.23 0.34
CA SER A 36 -16.20 0.38 0.92
C SER A 36 -15.52 -0.83 1.56
N GLU A 37 -16.13 -1.38 2.61
CA GLU A 37 -15.66 -2.63 3.22
C GLU A 37 -15.73 -3.80 2.21
N PRO A 38 -14.84 -4.81 2.31
CA PRO A 38 -14.88 -5.94 1.40
C PRO A 38 -16.18 -6.73 1.59
N PRO A 39 -16.83 -7.21 0.51
CA PRO A 39 -18.05 -8.02 0.63
C PRO A 39 -17.87 -9.30 1.47
N PHE A 40 -16.64 -9.78 1.60
CA PHE A 40 -16.28 -10.96 2.37
C PHE A 40 -15.89 -10.65 3.84
N ALA A 41 -15.96 -9.40 4.30
CA ALA A 41 -15.52 -9.00 5.65
C ALA A 41 -16.19 -9.82 6.77
N ALA A 42 -17.48 -10.15 6.60
CA ALA A 42 -18.24 -10.95 7.59
C ALA A 42 -17.75 -12.40 7.71
N ALA A 43 -16.99 -12.90 6.73
CA ALA A 43 -16.40 -14.24 6.74
C ALA A 43 -14.95 -14.26 7.25
N CYS A 44 -14.43 -13.13 7.72
CA CYS A 44 -13.06 -13.05 8.24
C CYS A 44 -12.92 -13.81 9.56
N ASP A 45 -11.99 -14.76 9.58
CA ASP A 45 -11.30 -15.19 10.79
C ASP A 45 -10.00 -14.39 10.91
N TRP A 46 -9.85 -13.60 11.99
CA TRP A 46 -8.78 -12.61 12.10
C TRP A 46 -7.53 -13.23 12.73
N HIS A 47 -6.39 -13.08 12.04
CA HIS A 47 -5.07 -13.42 12.57
C HIS A 47 -4.34 -12.13 13.00
N THR A 48 -4.19 -11.95 14.31
CA THR A 48 -3.52 -10.78 14.88
C THR A 48 -2.03 -11.05 15.09
N TYR A 49 -1.20 -10.08 14.73
CA TYR A 49 0.25 -10.14 14.79
C TYR A 49 0.82 -8.92 15.50
N GLY A 50 1.70 -9.16 16.46
CA GLY A 50 2.42 -8.14 17.21
C GLY A 50 3.57 -7.47 16.45
N GLU A 51 4.28 -6.59 17.15
CA GLU A 51 5.42 -5.83 16.61
C GLU A 51 6.56 -6.76 16.16
N GLY A 52 6.87 -6.74 14.86
CA GLY A 52 7.92 -7.58 14.27
C GLY A 52 7.56 -9.05 14.07
N GLU A 53 6.29 -9.44 14.26
CA GLU A 53 5.85 -10.81 13.99
C GLU A 53 5.59 -11.05 12.50
N THR A 54 5.97 -12.23 12.02
CA THR A 54 5.73 -12.70 10.66
C THR A 54 4.51 -13.62 10.60
N PRO A 55 3.70 -13.58 9.53
CA PRO A 55 2.55 -14.44 9.39
C PRO A 55 2.93 -15.91 9.19
N ASP A 56 2.00 -16.81 9.53
CA ASP A 56 2.12 -18.24 9.24
C ASP A 56 2.00 -18.47 7.72
N PRO A 57 2.98 -19.09 7.05
CA PRO A 57 2.91 -19.41 5.63
C PRO A 57 1.69 -20.26 5.23
N TRP A 58 1.11 -21.04 6.14
CA TRP A 58 -0.07 -21.86 5.84
C TRP A 58 -1.32 -21.05 5.56
N LEU A 59 -1.35 -19.77 5.93
CA LEU A 59 -2.45 -18.87 5.59
C LEU A 59 -2.65 -18.68 4.08
N TRP A 60 -1.67 -19.02 3.24
CA TRP A 60 -1.89 -19.06 1.78
C TRP A 60 -2.98 -20.05 1.34
N LEU A 61 -3.36 -20.99 2.20
CA LEU A 61 -4.43 -21.95 1.95
C LEU A 61 -5.81 -21.45 2.42
N SER A 62 -5.86 -20.31 3.12
CA SER A 62 -7.10 -19.71 3.61
C SER A 62 -7.70 -18.77 2.56
N ASP A 63 -9.04 -18.67 2.54
CA ASP A 63 -9.76 -17.77 1.65
C ASP A 63 -11.13 -17.36 2.25
N PRO A 64 -11.29 -16.12 2.76
CA PRO A 64 -10.33 -15.02 2.71
C PRO A 64 -9.19 -15.15 3.72
N VAL A 65 -8.08 -14.46 3.48
CA VAL A 65 -7.04 -14.20 4.48
C VAL A 65 -7.30 -12.86 5.14
N CYS A 66 -7.54 -12.84 6.46
CA CYS A 66 -7.76 -11.61 7.21
C CYS A 66 -6.73 -11.46 8.33
N VAL A 67 -5.98 -10.36 8.31
CA VAL A 67 -4.83 -10.16 9.22
C VAL A 67 -4.84 -8.78 9.85
N GLU A 68 -4.43 -8.70 11.10
CA GLU A 68 -4.27 -7.44 11.82
C GLU A 68 -2.82 -7.31 12.31
N TYR A 69 -2.12 -6.26 11.88
CA TYR A 69 -0.72 -6.03 12.25
C TYR A 69 -0.56 -4.83 13.17
N SER A 70 0.07 -5.03 14.32
CA SER A 70 0.63 -3.94 15.10
C SER A 70 1.95 -3.50 14.46
N LYS A 71 2.00 -2.21 14.08
CA LYS A 71 3.15 -1.52 13.49
C LYS A 71 3.37 -0.18 14.18
N ARG A 72 3.09 -0.14 15.49
CA ARG A 72 3.15 1.08 16.32
C ARG A 72 4.54 1.31 16.90
N ASP A 73 5.41 0.31 16.83
CA ASP A 73 6.77 0.40 17.34
C ASP A 73 7.80 0.43 16.20
N ILE A 74 7.61 1.33 15.22
CA ILE A 74 8.65 1.64 14.23
C ILE A 74 9.53 2.74 14.81
N THR A 75 10.25 2.39 15.88
CA THR A 75 11.07 3.29 16.68
C THR A 75 12.56 3.03 16.48
N LEU A 76 13.39 4.07 16.44
CA LEU A 76 14.83 3.93 16.19
C LEU A 76 15.63 3.50 17.43
N ASP A 77 15.26 3.98 18.62
CA ASP A 77 16.06 3.81 19.86
C ASP A 77 15.92 2.44 20.54
N ASN A 78 14.89 1.67 20.19
CA ASN A 78 14.59 0.38 20.80
C ASN A 78 14.67 -0.80 19.80
N GLY A 79 15.18 -0.55 18.59
CA GLY A 79 15.28 -1.54 17.52
C GLY A 79 13.94 -1.94 16.87
N GLY A 80 12.85 -1.25 17.20
CA GLY A 80 11.53 -1.48 16.62
C GLY A 80 11.49 -1.33 15.11
N ALA A 81 12.15 -0.29 14.57
CA ALA A 81 12.31 -0.12 13.12
C ALA A 81 13.01 -1.31 12.45
N VAL A 82 13.99 -1.93 13.10
CA VAL A 82 14.69 -3.11 12.57
C VAL A 82 13.77 -4.33 12.59
N ARG A 83 13.06 -4.58 13.70
CA ARG A 83 12.08 -5.68 13.81
C ARG A 83 10.99 -5.57 12.75
N PHE A 84 10.48 -4.35 12.54
CA PHE A 84 9.53 -4.05 11.47
C PHE A 84 10.10 -4.44 10.10
N LEU A 85 11.28 -3.92 9.72
CA LEU A 85 11.89 -4.20 8.41
C LEU A 85 12.18 -5.69 8.16
N LEU A 86 12.45 -6.46 9.21
CA LEU A 86 12.65 -7.91 9.11
C LEU A 86 11.32 -8.67 8.91
N ALA A 87 10.20 -8.15 9.44
CA ALA A 87 8.90 -8.81 9.35
C ALA A 87 8.12 -8.46 8.07
N GLU A 88 8.23 -7.22 7.59
CA GLU A 88 7.45 -6.73 6.44
C GLU A 88 7.56 -7.58 5.17
N PRO A 89 8.73 -8.12 4.77
CA PRO A 89 8.81 -8.97 3.58
C PRO A 89 7.88 -10.18 3.64
N ALA A 90 7.75 -10.83 4.79
CA ALA A 90 6.85 -11.96 4.98
C ALA A 90 5.38 -11.53 4.97
N ARG A 91 5.06 -10.39 5.60
CA ARG A 91 3.71 -9.79 5.61
C ARG A 91 3.24 -9.44 4.20
N PHE A 92 4.12 -8.85 3.40
CA PHE A 92 3.86 -8.55 2.00
C PHE A 92 3.71 -9.82 1.15
N ALA A 93 4.61 -10.80 1.34
CA ALA A 93 4.55 -12.07 0.61
C ALA A 93 3.26 -12.86 0.88
N LEU A 94 2.66 -12.71 2.07
CA LEU A 94 1.37 -13.33 2.41
C LEU A 94 0.26 -12.96 1.39
N ALA A 95 0.22 -11.69 0.98
CA ALA A 95 -0.84 -11.13 0.13
C ALA A 95 -0.70 -11.52 -1.36
N LEU A 96 0.48 -11.99 -1.80
CA LEU A 96 0.74 -12.21 -3.22
C LEU A 96 -0.08 -13.38 -3.83
N PRO A 97 -0.06 -14.60 -3.26
CA PRO A 97 -0.72 -15.74 -3.89
C PRO A 97 -2.23 -15.83 -3.61
N VAL A 98 -2.73 -15.14 -2.58
CA VAL A 98 -4.13 -15.28 -2.12
C VAL A 98 -5.10 -14.50 -3.02
N CYS A 99 -6.37 -14.93 -3.07
CA CYS A 99 -7.38 -14.30 -3.92
C CYS A 99 -8.21 -13.22 -3.23
N ARG A 100 -8.53 -13.41 -1.94
CA ARG A 100 -9.20 -12.42 -1.10
C ARG A 100 -8.34 -12.18 0.13
N TYR A 101 -8.00 -10.91 0.36
CA TYR A 101 -7.13 -10.51 1.46
C TYR A 101 -7.70 -9.26 2.10
N TYR A 102 -7.73 -9.21 3.42
CA TYR A 102 -8.09 -8.04 4.19
C TYR A 102 -7.10 -7.83 5.32
N GLN A 103 -6.38 -6.71 5.25
CA GLN A 103 -5.45 -6.27 6.27
C GLN A 103 -6.01 -5.08 7.03
N ARG A 104 -5.85 -5.15 8.35
CA ARG A 104 -5.87 -3.99 9.25
C ARG A 104 -4.46 -3.77 9.76
N ASP A 105 -4.05 -2.52 9.88
CA ASP A 105 -2.79 -2.20 10.51
C ASP A 105 -2.84 -0.91 11.32
N HIS A 106 -1.88 -0.82 12.23
CA HIS A 106 -1.76 0.29 13.16
C HIS A 106 -0.35 0.84 13.08
N TRP A 107 -0.16 1.96 12.40
CA TRP A 107 1.15 2.52 12.08
C TRP A 107 1.54 3.63 13.04
N SER A 108 2.80 3.60 13.47
CA SER A 108 3.46 4.74 14.10
C SER A 108 4.97 4.67 13.85
N VAL A 109 5.53 5.74 13.29
CA VAL A 109 6.97 5.90 13.08
C VAL A 109 7.47 7.05 13.93
N GLN A 110 8.47 6.80 14.77
CA GLN A 110 8.94 7.76 15.77
C GLN A 110 10.44 7.63 16.03
N SER A 111 11.08 8.70 16.50
CA SER A 111 12.52 8.68 16.81
C SER A 111 12.83 7.83 18.03
N THR A 112 12.15 8.12 19.12
CA THR A 112 12.40 7.50 20.42
C THR A 112 11.11 6.98 21.03
N THR A 113 11.24 6.06 21.96
CA THR A 113 10.09 5.47 22.65
C THR A 113 9.31 6.56 23.39
N GLY A 114 8.01 6.68 23.10
CA GLY A 114 7.12 7.70 23.69
C GLY A 114 7.19 9.08 23.05
N ALA A 115 8.01 9.29 22.01
CA ALA A 115 7.97 10.52 21.23
C ALA A 115 6.64 10.66 20.47
N VAL A 116 6.26 11.90 20.15
CA VAL A 116 5.19 12.14 19.17
C VAL A 116 5.61 11.50 17.85
N PRO A 117 4.79 10.64 17.24
CA PRO A 117 5.11 10.03 15.96
C PRO A 117 5.30 11.07 14.86
N TYR A 118 6.32 10.87 14.02
CA TYR A 118 6.48 11.63 12.79
C TYR A 118 5.27 11.44 11.87
N VAL A 119 4.80 10.20 11.79
CA VAL A 119 3.61 9.80 11.05
C VAL A 119 2.93 8.63 11.76
N SER A 120 1.60 8.65 11.81
CA SER A 120 0.77 7.55 12.34
C SER A 120 -0.57 7.47 11.63
N TRP A 121 -1.13 6.27 11.48
CA TRP A 121 -2.49 6.03 11.00
C TRP A 121 -2.97 4.64 11.35
N ASP A 122 -4.27 4.41 11.24
CA ASP A 122 -4.86 3.08 11.20
C ASP A 122 -5.33 2.79 9.77
N GLY A 123 -4.82 1.73 9.17
CA GLY A 123 -5.10 1.37 7.78
C GLY A 123 -6.03 0.17 7.65
N ARG A 124 -6.90 0.21 6.64
CA ARG A 124 -7.70 -0.92 6.18
C ARG A 124 -7.44 -1.10 4.70
N TYR A 125 -6.90 -2.25 4.32
CA TYR A 125 -6.52 -2.55 2.94
C TYR A 125 -7.09 -3.89 2.55
N TRP A 126 -7.82 -3.96 1.44
CA TRP A 126 -8.31 -5.25 0.97
C TRP A 126 -8.27 -5.34 -0.54
N PHE A 127 -8.23 -6.58 -1.01
CA PHE A 127 -8.51 -6.90 -2.39
C PHE A 127 -9.35 -8.17 -2.51
N ASP A 128 -10.11 -8.21 -3.58
CA ASP A 128 -10.82 -9.37 -4.11
C ASP A 128 -10.41 -9.52 -5.58
N LYS A 129 -9.44 -10.40 -5.86
CA LYS A 129 -8.97 -10.67 -7.22
C LYS A 129 -10.02 -11.40 -8.06
N ARG A 130 -11.00 -12.08 -7.45
CA ARG A 130 -12.10 -12.75 -8.17
C ARG A 130 -13.11 -11.73 -8.69
N ASN A 131 -13.49 -10.78 -7.84
CA ASN A 131 -14.40 -9.70 -8.18
C ASN A 131 -13.70 -8.46 -8.77
N ARG A 132 -12.38 -8.50 -8.90
CA ARG A 132 -11.53 -7.43 -9.46
C ARG A 132 -11.68 -6.10 -8.73
N ARG A 133 -11.70 -6.12 -7.40
CA ARG A 133 -11.82 -4.90 -6.59
C ARG A 133 -10.71 -4.85 -5.56
N ALA A 134 -10.24 -3.65 -5.25
CA ALA A 134 -9.41 -3.39 -4.09
C ALA A 134 -9.81 -2.05 -3.49
N ALA A 135 -9.58 -1.88 -2.20
CA ALA A 135 -9.77 -0.60 -1.55
C ALA A 135 -8.77 -0.38 -0.43
N MET A 136 -8.57 0.89 -0.10
CA MET A 136 -7.78 1.33 1.03
C MET A 136 -8.51 2.44 1.77
N LEU A 137 -8.41 2.42 3.10
CA LEU A 137 -8.86 3.48 3.98
C LEU A 137 -7.74 3.76 4.98
N LEU A 138 -7.40 5.04 5.11
CA LEU A 138 -6.58 5.54 6.20
C LEU A 138 -7.51 6.31 7.14
N THR A 139 -7.44 5.99 8.42
CA THR A 139 -8.12 6.73 9.49
C THR A 139 -7.08 7.18 10.50
N ASN A 140 -7.42 8.20 11.30
CA ASN A 140 -6.50 8.76 12.30
C ASN A 140 -5.13 9.17 11.71
N PHE A 141 -5.07 9.57 10.43
CA PHE A 141 -3.81 9.95 9.80
C PHE A 141 -3.29 11.25 10.42
N ARG A 142 -2.06 11.18 10.94
CA ARG A 142 -1.40 12.29 11.62
C ARG A 142 0.04 12.45 11.15
N LEU A 143 0.47 13.69 11.06
CA LEU A 143 1.86 14.10 10.85
C LEU A 143 2.31 14.96 12.02
N ASN A 144 3.33 14.53 12.76
CA ASN A 144 3.78 15.19 14.00
C ASN A 144 2.63 15.53 14.98
N GLY A 145 1.68 14.60 15.11
CA GLY A 145 0.48 14.76 15.97
C GLY A 145 -0.67 15.58 15.36
N VAL A 146 -0.44 16.30 14.25
CA VAL A 146 -1.47 17.07 13.54
C VAL A 146 -2.26 16.13 12.63
N THR A 147 -3.58 16.14 12.76
CA THR A 147 -4.47 15.38 11.88
C THR A 147 -4.41 15.93 10.45
N VAL A 148 -4.33 15.03 9.47
CA VAL A 148 -4.30 15.38 8.05
C VAL A 148 -5.15 14.37 7.29
N GLY A 149 -6.04 14.82 6.43
CA GLY A 149 -6.90 13.94 5.63
C GLY A 149 -7.86 14.72 4.75
N ILE A 150 -8.54 14.02 3.85
CA ILE A 150 -9.61 14.61 3.04
C ILE A 150 -10.73 15.12 3.95
N GLY A 151 -11.04 14.43 5.05
CA GLY A 151 -12.05 14.93 5.99
C GLY A 151 -11.68 16.25 6.69
N ASP A 152 -10.38 16.56 6.88
CA ASP A 152 -9.96 17.90 7.33
C ASP A 152 -10.29 18.98 6.28
N LEU A 153 -10.07 18.66 4.99
CA LEU A 153 -10.42 19.55 3.89
C LEU A 153 -11.95 19.70 3.77
N VAL A 154 -12.70 18.61 3.89
CA VAL A 154 -14.17 18.63 3.93
C VAL A 154 -14.66 19.56 5.03
N ALA A 155 -14.15 19.39 6.26
CA ALA A 155 -14.52 20.23 7.41
C ALA A 155 -14.21 21.71 7.16
N ALA A 156 -13.07 22.03 6.55
CA ALA A 156 -12.66 23.40 6.24
C ALA A 156 -13.49 24.05 5.12
N LEU A 157 -13.86 23.27 4.09
CA LEU A 157 -14.57 23.77 2.92
C LEU A 157 -16.07 23.88 3.12
N ARG A 158 -16.68 22.99 3.93
CA ARG A 158 -18.15 22.90 4.07
C ARG A 158 -18.86 24.24 4.36
N PRO A 159 -18.32 25.18 5.16
CA PRO A 159 -18.96 26.48 5.38
C PRO A 159 -18.94 27.43 4.17
N GLN A 160 -18.01 27.26 3.24
CA GLN A 160 -17.76 28.19 2.12
C GLN A 160 -18.11 27.59 0.75
N LEU A 161 -17.90 26.28 0.59
CA LEU A 161 -18.04 25.50 -0.64
C LEU A 161 -18.71 24.14 -0.35
N PRO A 162 -20.00 24.13 0.05
CA PRO A 162 -20.70 22.91 0.46
C PRO A 162 -20.74 21.85 -0.65
N GLU A 163 -21.00 22.25 -1.91
CA GLU A 163 -21.06 21.31 -3.03
C GLU A 163 -19.71 20.60 -3.28
N VAL A 164 -18.59 21.30 -3.07
CA VAL A 164 -17.25 20.70 -3.19
C VAL A 164 -16.99 19.76 -2.01
N ALA A 165 -17.39 20.18 -0.80
CA ALA A 165 -17.28 19.36 0.39
C ALA A 165 -18.07 18.05 0.25
N ASP A 166 -19.27 18.07 -0.32
CA ASP A 166 -20.11 16.88 -0.53
C ASP A 166 -19.46 15.87 -1.49
N VAL A 167 -18.77 16.34 -2.54
CA VAL A 167 -18.02 15.46 -3.45
C VAL A 167 -16.82 14.82 -2.76
N LEU A 168 -16.13 15.59 -1.91
CA LEU A 168 -14.94 15.15 -1.19
C LEU A 168 -15.28 14.21 -0.02
N ASP A 169 -16.45 14.37 0.61
CA ASP A 169 -16.95 13.55 1.71
C ASP A 169 -16.95 12.06 1.36
N ALA A 170 -17.17 11.74 0.07
CA ALA A 170 -17.13 10.38 -0.44
C ALA A 170 -15.74 9.71 -0.33
N TYR A 171 -14.68 10.49 -0.08
CA TYR A 171 -13.31 9.99 0.09
C TYR A 171 -12.79 10.20 1.52
N GLY A 172 -13.62 10.71 2.44
CA GLY A 172 -13.31 10.86 3.86
C GLY A 172 -14.17 11.95 4.50
N ASP A 173 -14.99 11.58 5.47
CA ASP A 173 -15.95 12.45 6.15
C ASP A 173 -15.52 12.84 7.59
N GLU A 174 -14.51 12.14 8.13
CA GLU A 174 -13.88 12.44 9.42
C GLU A 174 -12.46 13.01 9.30
N ALA A 175 -12.06 13.85 10.27
CA ALA A 175 -10.71 14.41 10.31
C ALA A 175 -9.65 13.29 10.33
N GLY A 176 -8.65 13.39 9.46
CA GLY A 176 -7.61 12.37 9.35
C GLY A 176 -7.99 11.16 8.51
N GLU A 177 -9.14 11.21 7.83
CA GLU A 177 -9.62 10.13 6.97
C GLU A 177 -9.28 10.38 5.49
N SER A 178 -8.91 9.32 4.78
CA SER A 178 -8.84 9.28 3.32
C SER A 178 -9.03 7.86 2.82
N GLY A 179 -9.99 7.64 1.91
CA GLY A 179 -10.35 6.31 1.42
C GLY A 179 -10.66 6.28 -0.07
N LEU A 180 -10.32 5.17 -0.72
CA LEU A 180 -10.62 4.94 -2.13
C LEU A 180 -10.71 3.45 -2.47
N SER A 181 -11.37 3.15 -3.59
CA SER A 181 -11.48 1.84 -4.21
C SER A 181 -11.04 1.91 -5.68
N VAL A 182 -10.52 0.80 -6.19
CA VAL A 182 -10.07 0.65 -7.57
C VAL A 182 -10.52 -0.69 -8.16
N THR A 183 -10.62 -0.72 -9.48
CA THR A 183 -10.78 -1.97 -10.23
C THR A 183 -9.42 -2.60 -10.50
N LEU A 184 -9.30 -3.89 -10.20
CA LEU A 184 -8.09 -4.67 -10.48
C LEU A 184 -8.12 -5.28 -11.89
N PRO A 185 -6.94 -5.54 -12.48
CA PRO A 185 -6.88 -6.38 -13.68
C PRO A 185 -7.36 -7.81 -13.37
N PHE A 186 -7.75 -8.52 -14.43
CA PHE A 186 -8.12 -9.94 -14.31
C PHE A 186 -6.93 -10.77 -13.82
N SER A 187 -7.18 -11.70 -12.88
CA SER A 187 -6.17 -12.60 -12.33
C SER A 187 -6.45 -14.04 -12.74
N LEU A 188 -5.57 -14.62 -13.56
CA LEU A 188 -5.65 -16.04 -13.94
C LEU A 188 -5.53 -16.98 -12.74
N LEU A 189 -4.77 -16.58 -11.71
CA LEU A 189 -4.62 -17.36 -10.47
C LEU A 189 -5.94 -17.57 -9.73
N CYS A 190 -6.88 -16.63 -9.87
CA CYS A 190 -8.13 -16.60 -9.14
C CYS A 190 -9.36 -16.89 -10.01
N ALA A 191 -9.14 -17.32 -11.26
CA ALA A 191 -10.20 -17.49 -12.26
C ALA A 191 -10.95 -18.84 -12.19
N GLY A 192 -10.50 -19.78 -11.35
CA GLY A 192 -10.95 -21.19 -11.40
C GLY A 192 -11.38 -21.82 -10.07
N TRP A 193 -11.74 -21.01 -9.06
CA TRP A 193 -12.12 -21.47 -7.72
C TRP A 193 -13.47 -20.87 -7.27
#